data_AF-A0A136JGM0-F1
#
_entry.id   AF-A0A136JGM0-F1
#
_cell.length_a   1.000
_cell.length_b   1.000
_cell.length_c   1.000
_cell.angle_alpha   90.00
_cell.angle_beta   90.00
_cell.angle_gamma   90.00
#
_symmetry.space_group_name_H-M   'P 1'
#
loop_
_entity.id
_entity.type
_entity.pdbx_description
1 polymer ?
#
loop_
_entity_poly.entity_id
_entity_poly.type
_entity_poly.pdbx_seq_one_letter_code
_entity_poly.pdbx_strand_id
1 'polypeptide(L)'
;MGPKHAGGAKRAHQGRGKPEGERNFKKARKRERDMQNGSHEEVLRFDVEALLNATAESAEQPPLPVKESQIDVEVLEVSSTGDGLAVHKGSNSKHIYIVPFTVPGDVVKVKVWRQVNDEMTEADFISVVEPSPLRDDGRIKCGYFSKCSGCQFQMLDYEEQLKHKKRIVERAFKNFSQLPPELVPTIGDTIGSPLQYGYRTKLTPHFEGPAGSYKKHVQRPALEHRPDIGFMLKGTRKTMDIEDCPIGTDAVRRGMKSERERMEREFGKYTRGATILLRESTQRTCVTDNKGNSTEYIDDFIFHNPAGSFFQNNNSILPKFTDYIRQHILPPSTAADEPSPKIKNLIDAYSGSGLFTITLSSLFSGHATGIDIAEGSIACARRNAAANGRPESQTNFIAADAAELFKSVVGNDQYSADETVVVLDPPRKGCDASFLSQLMRYGPRRIVYVSCNVHTQARDIGCLVRGSTSTMETGDSDGKSAAGGSRYEMESLRGFDFFPQSAHVEGVAVLNRVDSDAAAAPAAPPS
;
A
#
# COMPACT_ATOMS: atom_id res chain seq x y z
N MET A 1 -50.06 0.17 52.97
CA MET A 1 -50.14 -1.26 53.37
C MET A 1 -50.28 -2.09 52.10
N GLY A 2 -49.29 -2.91 51.75
CA GLY A 2 -49.54 -4.00 50.79
C GLY A 2 -50.26 -5.18 51.50
N PRO A 3 -50.39 -6.37 50.87
CA PRO A 3 -49.96 -6.73 49.50
C PRO A 3 -50.83 -7.82 48.77
N LYS A 4 -50.36 -8.24 47.55
CA LYS A 4 -50.56 -9.53 46.81
C LYS A 4 -51.93 -9.80 46.14
N HIS A 5 -52.10 -10.51 45.01
CA HIS A 5 -51.29 -11.08 43.90
C HIS A 5 -52.28 -11.65 42.85
N ALA A 6 -52.03 -11.50 41.53
CA ALA A 6 -52.34 -12.42 40.41
C ALA A 6 -51.98 -11.67 39.11
N GLY A 7 -51.03 -12.06 38.27
CA GLY A 7 -50.99 -13.28 37.48
C GLY A 7 -50.97 -12.87 35.99
N GLY A 8 -49.79 -12.51 35.44
CA GLY A 8 -49.63 -12.05 34.05
C GLY A 8 -48.41 -12.71 33.40
N ALA A 9 -48.66 -13.48 32.33
CA ALA A 9 -47.70 -14.35 31.65
C ALA A 9 -46.53 -13.59 31.01
N LYS A 10 -45.31 -14.09 31.24
CA LYS A 10 -44.09 -13.69 30.53
C LYS A 10 -44.08 -14.32 29.12
N ARG A 11 -44.09 -13.51 28.07
CA ARG A 11 -43.65 -13.95 26.73
C ARG A 11 -42.13 -14.00 26.70
N ALA A 12 -41.58 -15.21 26.59
CA ALA A 12 -40.16 -15.45 26.40
C ALA A 12 -39.74 -14.97 25.01
N HIS A 13 -38.83 -14.01 24.94
CA HIS A 13 -38.14 -13.63 23.71
C HIS A 13 -37.07 -14.70 23.43
N GLN A 14 -37.43 -15.74 22.68
CA GLN A 14 -36.46 -16.69 22.15
C GLN A 14 -35.59 -15.95 21.12
N GLY A 15 -34.35 -15.66 21.49
CA GLY A 15 -33.31 -15.27 20.54
C GLY A 15 -33.02 -16.46 19.63
N ARG A 16 -33.53 -16.41 18.39
CA ARG A 16 -33.10 -17.31 17.32
C ARG A 16 -31.63 -17.00 16.99
N GLY A 17 -30.72 -17.79 17.56
CA GLY A 17 -29.36 -17.88 17.07
C GLY A 17 -29.38 -18.33 15.61
N LYS A 18 -28.74 -17.58 14.72
CA LYS A 18 -28.64 -17.94 13.30
C LYS A 18 -27.87 -19.27 13.18
N PRO A 19 -28.31 -20.20 12.30
CA PRO A 19 -27.67 -21.50 12.17
C PRO A 19 -26.21 -21.34 11.72
N GLU A 20 -25.32 -22.17 12.25
CA GLU A 20 -23.87 -22.16 11.95
C GLU A 20 -23.58 -22.26 10.45
N GLY A 21 -24.46 -22.91 9.69
CA GLY A 21 -24.43 -22.99 8.23
C GLY A 21 -24.48 -21.62 7.54
N GLU A 22 -25.34 -20.68 7.96
CA GLU A 22 -25.42 -19.33 7.37
C GLU A 22 -24.19 -18.46 7.71
N ARG A 23 -23.58 -18.67 8.88
CA ARG A 23 -22.35 -17.97 9.27
C ARG A 23 -21.16 -18.44 8.45
N ASN A 24 -21.07 -19.73 8.18
CA ASN A 24 -20.04 -20.30 7.33
C ASN A 24 -20.28 -19.97 5.85
N PHE A 25 -21.55 -19.95 5.40
CA PHE A 25 -21.90 -19.52 4.04
C PHE A 25 -21.62 -18.02 3.82
N LYS A 26 -21.86 -17.15 4.82
CA LYS A 26 -21.49 -15.72 4.74
C LYS A 26 -19.99 -15.47 4.86
N LYS A 27 -19.25 -16.32 5.60
CA LYS A 27 -17.78 -16.26 5.63
C LYS A 27 -17.16 -16.78 4.33
N ALA A 28 -17.74 -17.82 3.73
CA ALA A 28 -17.37 -18.32 2.41
C ALA A 28 -17.71 -17.30 1.32
N ARG A 29 -18.93 -16.74 1.29
CA ARG A 29 -19.29 -15.62 0.39
C ARG A 29 -18.46 -14.35 0.62
N LYS A 30 -18.00 -14.10 1.85
CA LYS A 30 -17.08 -12.98 2.13
C LYS A 30 -15.64 -13.29 1.67
N ARG A 31 -15.21 -14.55 1.71
CA ARG A 31 -13.95 -15.02 1.14
C ARG A 31 -13.98 -15.09 -0.40
N GLU A 32 -15.14 -15.36 -1.00
CA GLU A 32 -15.34 -15.39 -2.46
C GLU A 32 -15.61 -14.00 -3.08
N ARG A 33 -15.97 -12.98 -2.28
CA ARG A 33 -16.24 -11.61 -2.77
C ARG A 33 -15.00 -10.77 -3.06
N ASP A 34 -13.80 -11.23 -2.71
CA ASP A 34 -12.56 -10.45 -2.79
C ASP A 34 -11.57 -11.05 -3.84
N MET A 35 -11.82 -10.85 -5.13
CA MET A 35 -10.86 -11.11 -6.22
C MET A 35 -11.22 -10.11 -7.34
N GLN A 36 -10.55 -8.98 -7.58
CA GLN A 36 -9.12 -8.65 -7.62
C GLN A 36 -8.82 -7.41 -6.76
N ASN A 37 -8.29 -7.59 -5.55
CA ASN A 37 -8.02 -6.46 -4.63
C ASN A 37 -6.53 -6.27 -4.37
N GLY A 38 -5.65 -7.01 -5.06
CA GLY A 38 -4.21 -6.92 -4.84
C GLY A 38 -3.85 -7.32 -3.41
N SER A 39 -4.56 -8.30 -2.86
CA SER A 39 -4.31 -8.80 -1.51
C SER A 39 -3.00 -9.59 -1.46
N HIS A 40 -2.38 -9.71 -0.28
CA HIS A 40 -1.14 -10.45 -0.12
C HIS A 40 -1.27 -11.92 -0.56
N GLU A 41 -2.37 -12.58 -0.20
CA GLU A 41 -2.63 -13.98 -0.59
C GLU A 41 -2.83 -14.13 -2.10
N GLU A 42 -3.52 -13.17 -2.72
CA GLU A 42 -3.78 -13.17 -4.18
C GLU A 42 -2.52 -12.93 -5.00
N VAL A 43 -1.70 -11.95 -4.59
CA VAL A 43 -0.41 -11.65 -5.24
C VAL A 43 0.52 -12.86 -5.17
N LEU A 44 0.62 -13.47 -3.98
CA LEU A 44 1.46 -14.65 -3.77
C LEU A 44 1.00 -15.83 -4.63
N ARG A 45 -0.32 -16.05 -4.75
CA ARG A 45 -0.89 -17.09 -5.60
C ARG A 45 -0.47 -16.93 -7.05
N PHE A 46 -0.58 -15.72 -7.62
CA PHE A 46 -0.17 -15.48 -9.02
C PHE A 46 1.32 -15.75 -9.26
N ASP A 47 2.18 -15.38 -8.30
CA ASP A 47 3.62 -15.66 -8.41
C ASP A 47 3.91 -17.17 -8.35
N VAL A 48 3.27 -17.88 -7.44
CA VAL A 48 3.41 -19.34 -7.33
C VAL A 48 2.89 -20.06 -8.58
N GLU A 49 1.71 -19.69 -9.08
CA GLU A 49 1.16 -20.25 -10.31
C GLU A 49 2.10 -20.00 -11.51
N ALA A 50 2.68 -18.80 -11.61
CA ALA A 50 3.64 -18.49 -12.66
C ALA A 50 4.90 -19.36 -12.57
N LEU A 51 5.42 -19.58 -11.35
CA LEU A 51 6.57 -20.45 -11.12
C LEU A 51 6.26 -21.90 -11.49
N LEU A 52 5.14 -22.43 -11.01
CA LEU A 52 4.71 -23.81 -11.30
C LEU A 52 4.52 -24.07 -12.80
N ASN A 53 3.96 -23.09 -13.52
CA ASN A 53 3.79 -23.18 -14.97
C ASN A 53 5.14 -23.15 -15.72
N ALA A 54 6.15 -22.46 -15.19
CA ALA A 54 7.48 -22.40 -15.79
C ALA A 54 8.30 -23.69 -15.56
N THR A 55 8.02 -24.44 -14.49
CA THR A 55 8.74 -25.65 -14.09
C THR A 55 8.00 -26.95 -14.46
N ALA A 56 6.98 -26.88 -15.34
CA ALA A 56 5.96 -27.93 -15.51
C ALA A 56 6.42 -29.24 -16.22
N GLU A 57 7.68 -29.38 -16.61
CA GLU A 57 8.16 -30.61 -17.27
C GLU A 57 8.43 -31.74 -16.25
N SER A 58 7.54 -32.74 -16.23
CA SER A 58 7.69 -34.05 -15.54
C SER A 58 7.82 -34.07 -14.00
N ALA A 59 7.17 -33.14 -13.31
CA ALA A 59 7.23 -33.07 -11.85
C ALA A 59 6.17 -33.97 -11.15
N GLU A 60 6.63 -34.81 -10.21
CA GLU A 60 5.81 -35.72 -9.38
C GLU A 60 5.22 -34.93 -8.18
N GLN A 61 3.99 -35.24 -7.75
CA GLN A 61 3.42 -34.66 -6.52
C GLN A 61 3.90 -35.46 -5.31
N PRO A 62 4.79 -34.92 -4.46
CA PRO A 62 5.20 -35.63 -3.25
C PRO A 62 4.08 -35.65 -2.20
N PRO A 63 4.17 -36.53 -1.18
CA PRO A 63 3.31 -36.43 -0.01
C PRO A 63 3.43 -35.05 0.64
N LEU A 64 2.33 -34.57 1.21
CA LEU A 64 2.30 -33.26 1.85
C LEU A 64 3.33 -33.17 2.99
N PRO A 65 4.00 -32.02 3.16
CA PRO A 65 5.04 -31.86 4.18
C PRO A 65 4.48 -32.05 5.59
N VAL A 66 5.21 -32.76 6.45
CA VAL A 66 4.79 -32.99 7.83
C VAL A 66 4.94 -31.69 8.62
N LYS A 67 3.86 -31.23 9.28
CA LYS A 67 3.89 -30.04 10.12
C LYS A 67 4.99 -30.13 11.19
N GLU A 68 5.69 -29.03 11.41
CA GLU A 68 6.83 -28.88 12.33
C GLU A 68 8.11 -29.64 11.95
N SER A 69 8.11 -30.40 10.86
CA SER A 69 9.33 -31.02 10.34
C SER A 69 10.33 -29.95 9.89
N GLN A 70 11.62 -30.29 9.99
CA GLN A 70 12.71 -29.47 9.47
C GLN A 70 13.23 -30.09 8.18
N ILE A 71 13.29 -29.29 7.12
CA ILE A 71 13.71 -29.71 5.79
C ILE A 71 14.63 -28.65 5.19
N ASP A 72 15.45 -29.07 4.22
CA ASP A 72 16.29 -28.17 3.43
C ASP A 72 15.61 -27.91 2.09
N VAL A 73 15.43 -26.63 1.78
CA VAL A 73 14.75 -26.17 0.56
C VAL A 73 15.66 -25.23 -0.23
N GLU A 74 15.57 -25.29 -1.55
CA GLU A 74 16.29 -24.44 -2.48
C GLU A 74 15.34 -23.36 -3.01
N VAL A 75 15.76 -22.10 -2.86
CA VAL A 75 14.95 -20.92 -3.20
C VAL A 75 15.12 -20.63 -4.69
N LEU A 76 14.02 -20.68 -5.44
CA LEU A 76 14.04 -20.48 -6.89
C LEU A 76 13.88 -19.00 -7.26
N GLU A 77 12.99 -18.30 -6.55
CA GLU A 77 12.77 -16.88 -6.74
C GLU A 77 12.25 -16.19 -5.48
N VAL A 78 12.13 -14.87 -5.51
CA VAL A 78 11.45 -14.08 -4.48
C VAL A 78 10.14 -13.57 -5.06
N SER A 79 9.04 -13.85 -4.36
CA SER A 79 7.71 -13.41 -4.74
C SER A 79 7.57 -11.88 -4.64
N SER A 80 6.53 -11.35 -5.25
CA SER A 80 6.19 -9.93 -5.18
C SER A 80 5.82 -9.47 -3.77
N THR A 81 5.57 -10.40 -2.84
CA THR A 81 5.35 -10.10 -1.43
C THR A 81 6.63 -10.09 -0.58
N GLY A 82 7.77 -10.44 -1.18
CA GLY A 82 9.09 -10.42 -0.57
C GLY A 82 9.49 -11.69 0.17
N ASP A 83 8.74 -12.77 0.01
CA ASP A 83 9.08 -14.09 0.56
C ASP A 83 9.65 -14.97 -0.56
N GLY A 84 10.64 -15.80 -0.25
CA GLY A 84 11.20 -16.75 -1.21
C GLY A 84 10.21 -17.87 -1.54
N LEU A 85 10.20 -18.28 -2.80
CA LEU A 85 9.49 -19.43 -3.31
C LEU A 85 10.51 -20.54 -3.55
N ALA A 86 10.40 -21.62 -2.78
CA ALA A 86 11.41 -22.67 -2.72
C ALA A 86 10.81 -24.05 -3.00
N VAL A 87 11.66 -24.97 -3.44
CA VAL A 87 11.34 -26.39 -3.60
C VAL A 87 12.20 -27.22 -2.66
N HIS A 88 11.80 -28.45 -2.36
CA HIS A 88 12.65 -29.36 -1.59
C HIS A 88 13.98 -29.58 -2.32
N LYS A 89 15.11 -29.46 -1.62
CA LYS A 89 16.44 -29.60 -2.26
C LYS A 89 16.56 -30.94 -2.98
N GLY A 90 17.02 -30.91 -4.24
CA GLY A 90 17.22 -32.10 -5.07
C GLY A 90 15.92 -32.81 -5.48
N SER A 91 14.76 -32.16 -5.35
CA SER A 91 13.47 -32.69 -5.75
C SER A 91 12.94 -31.98 -7.00
N ASN A 92 12.33 -32.74 -7.91
CA ASN A 92 11.53 -32.19 -9.03
C ASN A 92 10.05 -32.02 -8.60
N SER A 93 9.80 -31.65 -7.36
CA SER A 93 8.45 -31.55 -6.79
C SER A 93 7.70 -30.31 -7.28
N LYS A 94 6.39 -30.44 -7.47
CA LYS A 94 5.46 -29.30 -7.70
C LYS A 94 5.06 -28.56 -6.42
N HIS A 95 5.65 -28.88 -5.28
CA HIS A 95 5.28 -28.30 -3.99
C HIS A 95 6.17 -27.11 -3.64
N ILE A 96 5.56 -25.93 -3.48
CA ILE A 96 6.25 -24.68 -3.18
C ILE A 96 6.22 -24.38 -1.68
N TYR A 97 7.39 -24.10 -1.13
CA TYR A 97 7.57 -23.58 0.21
C TYR A 97 7.73 -22.06 0.15
N ILE A 98 6.91 -21.34 0.90
CA ILE A 98 6.99 -19.89 1.06
C ILE A 98 7.87 -19.61 2.28
N VAL A 99 9.05 -19.04 2.05
CA VAL A 99 10.11 -18.92 3.06
C VAL A 99 10.61 -17.47 3.17
N PRO A 100 10.46 -16.81 4.33
CA PRO A 100 10.92 -15.44 4.50
C PRO A 100 12.45 -15.34 4.60
N PHE A 101 12.99 -14.15 4.37
CA PHE A 101 14.42 -13.84 4.58
C PHE A 101 15.37 -14.68 3.74
N THR A 102 14.99 -14.92 2.49
CA THR A 102 15.77 -15.69 1.52
C THR A 102 15.88 -14.94 0.20
N VAL A 103 16.87 -15.34 -0.60
CA VAL A 103 17.09 -14.82 -1.97
C VAL A 103 17.29 -16.00 -2.93
N PRO A 104 17.12 -15.78 -4.25
CA PRO A 104 17.21 -16.87 -5.24
C PRO A 104 18.59 -17.55 -5.21
N GLY A 105 18.58 -18.89 -5.24
CA GLY A 105 19.76 -19.75 -5.15
C GLY A 105 20.19 -20.11 -3.72
N ASP A 106 19.56 -19.56 -2.68
CA ASP A 106 19.85 -19.97 -1.31
C ASP A 106 19.35 -21.40 -1.08
N VAL A 107 20.14 -22.23 -0.41
CA VAL A 107 19.64 -23.44 0.27
C VAL A 107 19.48 -23.12 1.74
N VAL A 108 18.28 -23.29 2.27
CA VAL A 108 17.94 -22.93 3.65
C VAL A 108 17.26 -24.07 4.39
N LYS A 109 17.54 -24.14 5.68
CA LYS A 109 16.80 -25.01 6.62
C LYS A 109 15.56 -24.27 7.08
N VAL A 110 14.41 -24.93 6.98
CA VAL A 110 13.11 -24.35 7.34
C VAL A 110 12.32 -25.28 8.24
N LYS A 111 11.43 -24.71 9.06
CA LYS A 111 10.42 -25.45 9.82
C LYS A 111 9.07 -25.34 9.12
N VAL A 112 8.48 -26.46 8.71
CA VAL A 112 7.14 -26.48 8.13
C VAL A 112 6.13 -25.94 9.16
N TRP A 113 5.36 -24.92 8.78
CA TRP A 113 4.43 -24.26 9.69
C TRP A 113 2.97 -24.51 9.32
N ARG A 114 2.55 -24.02 8.14
CA ARG A 114 1.14 -24.00 7.74
C ARG A 114 0.98 -24.44 6.30
N GLN A 115 0.22 -25.51 6.10
CA GLN A 115 -0.29 -25.88 4.80
C GLN A 115 -1.25 -24.78 4.31
N VAL A 116 -0.99 -24.24 3.12
CA VAL A 116 -1.88 -23.24 2.49
C VAL A 116 -2.90 -23.97 1.62
N ASN A 117 -2.42 -24.86 0.74
CA ASN A 117 -3.20 -25.77 -0.09
C ASN A 117 -2.30 -26.95 -0.53
N ASP A 118 -2.73 -27.79 -1.46
CA ASP A 118 -1.97 -28.99 -1.86
C ASP A 118 -0.62 -28.67 -2.57
N GLU A 119 -0.47 -27.44 -3.08
CA GLU A 119 0.70 -26.99 -3.84
C GLU A 119 1.61 -26.06 -3.03
N MET A 120 1.15 -25.52 -1.90
CA MET A 120 1.83 -24.47 -1.15
C MET A 120 1.86 -24.71 0.36
N THR A 121 3.03 -24.47 0.94
CA THR A 121 3.26 -24.50 2.39
C THR A 121 4.04 -23.29 2.85
N GLU A 122 3.60 -22.63 3.91
CA GLU A 122 4.41 -21.64 4.61
C GLU A 122 5.38 -22.35 5.58
N ALA A 123 6.63 -21.90 5.57
CA ALA A 123 7.66 -22.41 6.44
C ALA A 123 8.44 -21.27 7.12
N ASP A 124 8.78 -21.48 8.39
CA ASP A 124 9.61 -20.56 9.15
C ASP A 124 11.08 -20.76 8.77
N PHE A 125 11.76 -19.66 8.47
CA PHE A 125 13.22 -19.66 8.24
C PHE A 125 13.96 -20.03 9.54
N ILE A 126 14.88 -21.00 9.47
CA ILE A 126 15.78 -21.36 10.58
C ILE A 126 17.19 -20.81 10.33
N SER A 127 17.82 -21.24 9.22
CA SER A 127 19.20 -20.90 8.92
C SER A 127 19.52 -21.10 7.44
N VAL A 128 20.60 -20.46 6.99
CA VAL A 128 21.21 -20.75 5.69
C VAL A 128 22.04 -22.02 5.80
N VAL A 129 21.92 -22.89 4.82
CA VAL A 129 22.78 -24.07 4.66
C VAL A 129 23.86 -23.74 3.63
N GLU A 130 23.46 -23.25 2.44
CA GLU A 130 24.36 -22.79 1.38
C GLU A 130 23.88 -21.43 0.87
N PRO A 131 24.67 -20.34 1.03
CA PRO A 131 24.28 -19.03 0.54
C PRO A 131 24.40 -18.94 -0.99
N SER A 132 23.46 -18.26 -1.63
CA SER A 132 23.59 -17.87 -3.04
C SER A 132 24.66 -16.79 -3.24
N PRO A 133 25.16 -16.62 -4.48
CA PRO A 133 26.03 -15.48 -4.82
C PRO A 133 25.37 -14.10 -4.61
N LEU A 134 24.03 -14.03 -4.54
CA LEU A 134 23.29 -12.79 -4.30
C LEU A 134 23.24 -12.41 -2.82
N ARG A 135 23.57 -13.34 -1.92
CA ARG A 135 23.47 -13.16 -0.48
C ARG A 135 24.79 -12.69 0.12
N ASP A 136 24.72 -11.64 0.92
CA ASP A 136 25.80 -11.22 1.81
C ASP A 136 25.24 -10.74 3.15
N ASP A 137 25.39 -11.59 4.16
CA ASP A 137 24.93 -11.29 5.51
C ASP A 137 25.76 -10.17 6.19
N GLY A 138 26.95 -9.81 5.66
CA GLY A 138 27.74 -8.66 6.10
C GLY A 138 27.05 -7.31 5.86
N ARG A 139 26.04 -7.26 4.97
CA ARG A 139 25.20 -6.08 4.74
C ARG A 139 24.13 -5.87 5.82
N ILE A 140 23.80 -6.91 6.59
CA ILE A 140 22.74 -6.87 7.59
C ILE A 140 23.16 -5.98 8.77
N LYS A 141 22.44 -4.87 8.97
CA LYS A 141 22.69 -3.93 10.07
C LYS A 141 21.78 -4.14 11.27
N CYS A 142 20.70 -4.89 11.12
CA CYS A 142 19.70 -5.11 12.16
C CYS A 142 19.92 -6.46 12.84
N GLY A 143 20.16 -6.46 14.16
CA GLY A 143 20.27 -7.69 14.95
C GLY A 143 18.98 -8.52 15.03
N TYR A 144 17.87 -7.97 14.55
CA TYR A 144 16.54 -8.60 14.50
C TYR A 144 16.11 -9.04 13.10
N PHE A 145 16.96 -8.83 12.09
CA PHE A 145 16.74 -9.39 10.77
C PHE A 145 16.62 -10.91 10.86
N SER A 146 15.87 -11.53 9.94
CA SER A 146 15.45 -12.94 10.00
C SER A 146 14.40 -13.30 11.05
N LYS A 147 13.89 -12.33 11.82
CA LYS A 147 12.81 -12.57 12.81
C LYS A 147 11.74 -11.48 12.78
N CYS A 148 12.14 -10.21 12.69
CA CYS A 148 11.22 -9.09 12.62
C CYS A 148 10.49 -9.05 11.27
N SER A 149 9.19 -8.75 11.27
CA SER A 149 8.37 -8.65 10.05
C SER A 149 8.61 -7.39 9.20
N GLY A 150 9.48 -6.47 9.64
CA GLY A 150 9.62 -5.15 9.02
C GLY A 150 10.50 -5.07 7.77
N CYS A 151 11.56 -5.88 7.65
CA CYS A 151 12.49 -5.86 6.52
C CYS A 151 12.68 -7.27 5.98
N GLN A 152 12.83 -7.39 4.65
CA GLN A 152 12.95 -8.64 3.93
C GLN A 152 14.33 -8.82 3.29
N PHE A 153 15.03 -7.73 2.95
CA PHE A 153 16.13 -7.79 1.96
C PHE A 153 17.50 -7.27 2.46
N GLN A 154 17.75 -7.22 3.77
CA GLN A 154 19.02 -6.64 4.27
C GLN A 154 20.29 -7.40 3.84
N MET A 155 20.16 -8.65 3.42
CA MET A 155 21.24 -9.47 2.88
C MET A 155 21.46 -9.30 1.37
N LEU A 156 20.56 -8.61 0.68
CA LEU A 156 20.57 -8.44 -0.77
C LEU A 156 21.17 -7.09 -1.16
N ASP A 157 22.00 -7.07 -2.20
CA ASP A 157 22.53 -5.84 -2.75
C ASP A 157 21.42 -4.86 -3.17
N TYR A 158 21.65 -3.56 -2.97
CA TYR A 158 20.59 -2.57 -3.17
C TYR A 158 20.11 -2.51 -4.62
N GLU A 159 20.99 -2.68 -5.60
CA GLU A 159 20.60 -2.69 -7.01
C GLU A 159 19.70 -3.89 -7.33
N GLU A 160 19.92 -5.03 -6.69
CA GLU A 160 19.05 -6.20 -6.82
C GLU A 160 17.69 -5.99 -6.15
N GLN A 161 17.62 -5.20 -5.07
CA GLN A 161 16.34 -4.76 -4.49
C GLN A 161 15.55 -3.89 -5.49
N LEU A 162 16.20 -2.96 -6.17
CA LEU A 162 15.56 -2.09 -7.17
C LEU A 162 15.07 -2.89 -8.39
N LYS A 163 15.89 -3.83 -8.88
CA LYS A 163 15.47 -4.76 -9.95
C LYS A 163 14.28 -5.61 -9.52
N HIS A 164 14.26 -6.10 -8.28
CA HIS A 164 13.12 -6.85 -7.76
C HIS A 164 11.86 -5.98 -7.70
N LYS A 165 11.95 -4.75 -7.20
CA LYS A 165 10.81 -3.81 -7.16
C LYS A 165 10.28 -3.47 -8.55
N LYS A 166 11.15 -3.34 -9.54
CA LYS A 166 10.74 -3.22 -10.95
C LYS A 166 9.91 -4.43 -11.39
N ARG A 167 10.38 -5.65 -11.11
CA ARG A 167 9.64 -6.90 -11.41
C ARG A 167 8.27 -6.96 -10.72
N ILE A 168 8.14 -6.40 -9.50
CA ILE A 168 6.84 -6.31 -8.80
C ILE A 168 5.86 -5.48 -9.62
N VAL A 169 6.29 -4.33 -10.16
CA VAL A 169 5.45 -3.48 -11.02
C VAL A 169 5.09 -4.21 -12.33
N GLU A 170 6.06 -4.87 -12.97
CA GLU A 170 5.83 -5.66 -14.20
C GLU A 170 4.78 -6.76 -13.97
N ARG A 171 4.92 -7.54 -12.89
CA ARG A 171 3.98 -8.60 -12.52
C ARG A 171 2.62 -8.05 -12.12
N ALA A 172 2.57 -6.90 -11.44
CA ALA A 172 1.32 -6.25 -11.10
C ALA A 172 0.51 -5.90 -12.34
N PHE A 173 1.12 -5.27 -13.35
CA PHE A 173 0.42 -4.92 -14.58
C PHE A 173 0.11 -6.14 -15.45
N LYS A 174 0.99 -7.13 -15.49
CA LYS A 174 0.70 -8.40 -16.19
C LYS A 174 -0.54 -9.11 -15.62
N ASN A 175 -0.66 -9.17 -14.28
CA ASN A 175 -1.65 -10.04 -13.64
C ASN A 175 -2.95 -9.31 -13.26
N PHE A 176 -2.91 -8.01 -13.00
CA PHE A 176 -4.05 -7.27 -12.44
C PHE A 176 -4.64 -6.21 -13.38
N SER A 177 -3.93 -5.78 -14.43
CA SER A 177 -4.45 -4.73 -15.32
C SER A 177 -5.55 -5.23 -16.26
N GLN A 178 -5.54 -6.52 -16.61
CA GLN A 178 -6.36 -7.09 -17.68
C GLN A 178 -6.19 -6.33 -19.02
N LEU A 179 -4.99 -5.80 -19.26
CA LEU A 179 -4.63 -5.16 -20.51
C LEU A 179 -3.76 -6.10 -21.35
N PRO A 180 -3.89 -6.07 -22.68
CA PRO A 180 -2.88 -6.62 -23.57
C PRO A 180 -1.51 -5.99 -23.29
N PRO A 181 -0.39 -6.76 -23.35
CA PRO A 181 0.96 -6.26 -23.08
C PRO A 181 1.34 -5.03 -23.90
N GLU A 182 0.84 -4.91 -25.13
CA GLU A 182 1.09 -3.79 -26.03
C GLU A 182 0.49 -2.44 -25.56
N LEU A 183 -0.48 -2.47 -24.64
CA LEU A 183 -1.06 -1.26 -24.05
C LEU A 183 -0.33 -0.82 -22.77
N VAL A 184 0.59 -1.63 -22.26
CA VAL A 184 1.40 -1.31 -21.08
C VAL A 184 2.77 -0.84 -21.57
N PRO A 185 3.19 0.41 -21.28
CA PRO A 185 4.51 0.89 -21.67
C PRO A 185 5.60 0.07 -20.96
N THR A 186 6.81 0.12 -21.50
CA THR A 186 7.96 -0.49 -20.83
C THR A 186 8.10 0.11 -19.42
N ILE A 187 8.12 -0.75 -18.41
CA ILE A 187 8.29 -0.33 -17.03
C ILE A 187 9.69 0.25 -16.87
N GLY A 188 9.77 1.50 -16.44
CA GLY A 188 11.05 2.16 -16.16
C GLY A 188 11.74 1.55 -14.93
N ASP A 189 13.05 1.76 -14.84
CA ASP A 189 13.81 1.34 -13.65
C ASP A 189 13.29 2.03 -12.38
N THR A 190 13.31 1.29 -11.28
CA THR A 190 12.85 1.80 -9.99
C THR A 190 13.81 2.86 -9.48
N ILE A 191 13.31 4.05 -9.17
CA ILE A 191 14.13 5.12 -8.61
C ILE A 191 14.42 4.81 -7.14
N GLY A 192 15.71 4.66 -6.83
CA GLY A 192 16.20 4.37 -5.49
C GLY A 192 16.15 5.55 -4.52
N SER A 193 15.91 5.23 -3.25
CA SER A 193 16.04 6.13 -2.11
C SER A 193 17.49 6.60 -1.96
N PRO A 194 17.75 7.89 -1.70
CA PRO A 194 19.08 8.36 -1.34
C PRO A 194 19.65 7.70 -0.08
N LEU A 195 18.78 7.28 0.85
CA LEU A 195 19.16 6.60 2.09
C LEU A 195 18.52 5.22 2.18
N GLN A 196 19.33 4.18 2.40
CA GLN A 196 18.89 2.79 2.58
C GLN A 196 18.62 2.43 4.06
N TYR A 197 19.20 3.21 4.98
CA TYR A 197 19.07 3.13 6.43
C TYR A 197 18.94 4.55 6.97
N GLY A 198 18.45 4.72 8.20
CA GLY A 198 18.28 6.05 8.79
C GLY A 198 17.28 6.95 8.06
N TYR A 199 16.44 6.41 7.18
CA TYR A 199 15.53 7.19 6.33
C TYR A 199 14.17 7.40 6.99
N ARG A 200 13.78 6.51 7.92
CA ARG A 200 12.41 6.40 8.41
C ARG A 200 12.14 7.38 9.55
N THR A 201 11.36 8.42 9.25
CA THR A 201 11.03 9.52 10.19
C THR A 201 9.94 9.16 11.19
N LYS A 202 9.22 8.04 11.00
CA LYS A 202 8.20 7.56 11.92
C LYS A 202 8.27 6.05 12.16
N LEU A 203 8.35 5.67 13.43
CA LEU A 203 8.21 4.30 13.90
C LEU A 203 7.03 4.21 14.88
N THR A 204 6.35 3.08 14.86
CA THR A 204 5.21 2.80 15.75
C THR A 204 5.37 1.45 16.43
N PRO A 205 6.39 1.27 17.29
CA PRO A 205 6.53 0.05 18.07
C PRO A 205 5.32 -0.12 18.99
N HIS A 206 4.99 -1.35 19.31
CA HIS A 206 3.86 -1.70 20.17
C HIS A 206 4.29 -2.64 21.26
N PHE A 207 3.43 -2.77 22.27
CA PHE A 207 3.57 -3.76 23.32
C PHE A 207 2.20 -4.38 23.63
N GLU A 208 2.22 -5.60 24.12
CA GLU A 208 1.01 -6.34 24.49
C GLU A 208 0.53 -5.96 25.89
N GLY A 209 -0.78 -6.04 26.08
CA GLY A 209 -1.37 -5.87 27.40
C GLY A 209 -1.21 -7.14 28.26
N PRO A 210 -1.59 -7.07 29.54
CA PRO A 210 -1.61 -8.24 30.41
C PRO A 210 -2.44 -9.39 29.81
N ALA A 211 -2.12 -10.63 30.19
CA ALA A 211 -2.83 -11.81 29.74
C ALA A 211 -4.36 -11.68 29.97
N GLY A 212 -5.17 -11.99 28.97
CA GLY A 212 -6.61 -11.83 29.05
C GLY A 212 -7.14 -10.40 28.88
N SER A 213 -6.28 -9.41 28.60
CA SER A 213 -6.68 -8.01 28.31
C SER A 213 -7.64 -7.85 27.13
N TYR A 214 -7.80 -8.87 26.29
CA TYR A 214 -8.78 -8.95 25.21
C TYR A 214 -10.20 -9.33 25.68
N LYS A 215 -10.37 -9.89 26.88
CA LYS A 215 -11.70 -10.24 27.41
C LYS A 215 -12.49 -8.96 27.78
N LYS A 216 -13.73 -8.87 27.29
CA LYS A 216 -14.67 -7.80 27.67
C LYS A 216 -15.25 -8.13 29.06
N HIS A 217 -15.49 -7.11 29.88
CA HIS A 217 -16.14 -7.20 31.20
C HIS A 217 -15.36 -7.87 32.35
N VAL A 218 -14.03 -7.91 32.30
CA VAL A 218 -13.18 -8.31 33.43
C VAL A 218 -12.31 -7.11 33.85
N GLN A 219 -12.15 -6.90 35.16
CA GLN A 219 -11.20 -5.90 35.67
C GLN A 219 -9.78 -6.30 35.24
N ARG A 220 -9.11 -5.39 34.54
CA ARG A 220 -7.82 -5.68 33.91
C ARG A 220 -6.72 -5.33 34.90
N PRO A 221 -5.86 -6.28 35.29
CA PRO A 221 -4.71 -5.95 36.11
C PRO A 221 -3.78 -4.99 35.36
N ALA A 222 -2.96 -4.26 36.09
CA ALA A 222 -1.83 -3.55 35.51
C ALA A 222 -0.76 -4.54 35.02
N LEU A 223 0.16 -4.09 34.18
CA LEU A 223 1.37 -4.86 33.87
C LEU A 223 2.23 -5.02 35.14
N GLU A 224 2.79 -6.21 35.33
CA GLU A 224 3.64 -6.56 36.48
C GLU A 224 5.12 -6.25 36.24
N HIS A 225 5.54 -6.21 34.98
CA HIS A 225 6.88 -5.86 34.53
C HIS A 225 6.81 -5.10 33.21
N ARG A 226 7.94 -4.50 32.78
CA ARG A 226 8.05 -3.92 31.44
C ARG A 226 7.73 -5.00 30.39
N PRO A 227 6.79 -4.76 29.46
CA PRO A 227 6.49 -5.71 28.39
C PRO A 227 7.57 -5.68 27.31
N ASP A 228 7.54 -6.66 26.41
CA ASP A 228 8.26 -6.58 25.14
C ASP A 228 7.73 -5.38 24.34
N ILE A 229 8.64 -4.53 23.86
CA ILE A 229 8.32 -3.33 23.07
C ILE A 229 9.04 -3.44 21.74
N GLY A 230 8.30 -3.43 20.64
CA GLY A 230 8.91 -3.47 19.31
C GLY A 230 7.91 -3.76 18.21
N PHE A 231 8.25 -4.71 17.34
CA PHE A 231 7.47 -5.06 16.17
C PHE A 231 7.10 -6.54 16.15
N MET A 232 6.18 -6.94 15.28
CA MET A 232 5.73 -8.32 15.22
C MET A 232 6.83 -9.24 14.67
N LEU A 233 6.94 -10.42 15.29
CA LEU A 233 7.64 -11.58 14.71
C LEU A 233 7.00 -11.96 13.37
N LYS A 234 7.80 -12.21 12.34
CA LYS A 234 7.32 -12.70 11.03
C LYS A 234 6.51 -13.98 11.22
N GLY A 235 5.40 -14.07 10.49
CA GLY A 235 4.46 -15.20 10.58
C GLY A 235 3.53 -15.21 11.80
N THR A 236 3.70 -14.29 12.76
CA THR A 236 2.89 -14.26 13.99
C THR A 236 2.34 -12.86 14.30
N ARG A 237 1.47 -12.78 15.31
CA ARG A 237 1.02 -11.49 15.88
C ARG A 237 1.74 -11.13 17.19
N LYS A 238 2.76 -11.91 17.56
CA LYS A 238 3.48 -11.72 18.82
C LYS A 238 4.49 -10.58 18.66
N THR A 239 4.49 -9.68 19.62
CA THR A 239 5.47 -8.59 19.71
C THR A 239 6.84 -9.12 20.10
N MET A 240 7.89 -8.65 19.43
CA MET A 240 9.29 -8.88 19.80
C MET A 240 9.84 -7.65 20.52
N ASP A 241 10.62 -7.86 21.57
CA ASP A 241 11.38 -6.77 22.20
C ASP A 241 12.52 -6.33 21.28
N ILE A 242 12.50 -5.07 20.85
CA ILE A 242 13.46 -4.47 19.92
C ILE A 242 13.89 -3.11 20.50
N GLU A 243 15.17 -2.97 20.84
CA GLU A 243 15.75 -1.73 21.39
C GLU A 243 16.12 -0.71 20.32
N ASP A 244 16.42 -1.16 19.11
CA ASP A 244 16.88 -0.30 18.03
C ASP A 244 16.40 -0.76 16.65
N CYS A 245 16.19 0.21 15.76
CA CYS A 245 15.73 -0.03 14.40
C CYS A 245 16.59 0.80 13.43
N PRO A 246 17.59 0.20 12.76
CA PRO A 246 18.57 0.93 11.93
C PRO A 246 17.98 1.68 10.72
N ILE A 247 16.76 1.35 10.29
CA ILE A 247 16.07 2.10 9.24
C ILE A 247 15.48 3.42 9.75
N GLY A 248 15.27 3.56 11.06
CA GLY A 248 14.81 4.79 11.70
C GLY A 248 15.91 5.85 11.76
N THR A 249 15.54 7.12 11.64
CA THR A 249 16.49 8.23 11.83
C THR A 249 17.08 8.22 13.25
N ASP A 250 18.21 8.88 13.45
CA ASP A 250 18.83 8.96 14.78
C ASP A 250 17.90 9.60 15.83
N ALA A 251 17.05 10.56 15.42
CA ALA A 251 16.05 11.15 16.31
C ALA A 251 15.06 10.09 16.80
N VAL A 252 14.51 9.30 15.88
CA VAL A 252 13.55 8.24 16.18
C VAL A 252 14.18 7.11 16.99
N ARG A 253 15.42 6.73 16.69
CA ARG A 253 16.18 5.73 17.44
C ARG A 253 16.45 6.18 18.89
N ARG A 254 16.84 7.45 19.09
CA ARG A 254 16.92 8.05 20.43
C ARG A 254 15.56 8.05 21.14
N GLY A 255 14.50 8.39 20.42
CA GLY A 255 13.12 8.34 20.92
C GLY A 255 12.72 6.94 21.40
N MET A 256 13.05 5.88 20.65
CA MET A 256 12.84 4.49 21.06
C MET A 256 13.51 4.21 22.40
N LYS A 257 14.79 4.58 22.56
CA LYS A 257 15.52 4.38 23.81
C LYS A 257 14.85 5.11 24.98
N SER A 258 14.49 6.38 24.81
CA SER A 258 13.81 7.17 25.85
C SER A 258 12.45 6.60 26.23
N GLU A 259 11.67 6.12 25.26
CA GLU A 259 10.37 5.51 25.50
C GLU A 259 10.47 4.16 26.22
N ARG A 260 11.50 3.37 25.93
CA ARG A 260 11.81 2.14 26.66
C ARG A 260 12.19 2.43 28.12
N GLU A 261 13.05 3.42 28.35
CA GLU A 261 13.40 3.87 29.71
C GLU A 261 12.18 4.40 30.48
N ARG A 262 11.27 5.13 29.81
CA ARG A 262 9.98 5.54 30.38
C ARG A 262 9.14 4.34 30.77
N MET A 263 9.02 3.34 29.88
CA MET A 263 8.20 2.15 30.13
C MET A 263 8.73 1.31 31.29
N GLU A 264 10.05 1.28 31.52
CA GLU A 264 10.65 0.62 32.70
C GLU A 264 10.12 1.19 34.03
N ARG A 265 9.75 2.48 34.05
CA ARG A 265 9.20 3.16 35.25
C ARG A 265 7.68 3.19 35.28
N GLU A 266 7.03 3.11 34.11
CA GLU A 266 5.61 3.42 33.97
C GLU A 266 4.73 2.24 33.54
N PHE A 267 5.27 1.04 33.35
CA PHE A 267 4.51 -0.13 32.89
C PHE A 267 3.25 -0.39 33.74
N GLY A 268 3.31 -0.17 35.06
CA GLY A 268 2.19 -0.37 35.98
C GLY A 268 1.00 0.56 35.75
N LYS A 269 1.13 1.59 34.91
CA LYS A 269 0.01 2.46 34.50
C LYS A 269 -0.86 1.83 33.41
N TYR A 270 -0.38 0.77 32.75
CA TYR A 270 -1.04 0.20 31.58
C TYR A 270 -1.81 -1.08 31.94
N THR A 271 -3.09 -1.10 31.55
CA THR A 271 -3.98 -2.28 31.69
C THR A 271 -4.35 -2.89 30.32
N ARG A 272 -3.75 -2.35 29.25
CA ARG A 272 -3.95 -2.72 27.85
C ARG A 272 -2.65 -2.52 27.09
N GLY A 273 -2.47 -3.27 26.02
CA GLY A 273 -1.40 -3.02 25.06
C GLY A 273 -1.62 -1.69 24.35
N ALA A 274 -0.53 -1.09 23.87
CA ALA A 274 -0.59 0.16 23.14
C ALA A 274 0.47 0.21 22.05
N THR A 275 0.32 1.21 21.18
CA THR A 275 1.31 1.60 20.18
C THR A 275 1.96 2.89 20.63
N ILE A 276 3.28 2.90 20.66
CA ILE A 276 4.09 4.09 20.97
C ILE A 276 4.36 4.78 19.64
N LEU A 277 4.07 6.09 19.56
CA LEU A 277 4.43 6.91 18.41
C LEU A 277 5.84 7.45 18.61
N LEU A 278 6.70 7.26 17.61
CA LEU A 278 7.99 7.92 17.52
C LEU A 278 8.04 8.65 16.17
N ARG A 279 8.04 9.98 16.17
CA ARG A 279 8.14 10.77 14.94
C ARG A 279 9.20 11.84 15.04
N GLU A 280 10.06 11.95 14.04
CA GLU A 280 11.05 13.02 13.96
C GLU A 280 10.39 14.40 13.73
N SER A 281 10.95 15.42 14.36
CA SER A 281 10.69 16.84 14.09
C SER A 281 11.80 17.47 13.25
N THR A 282 11.57 18.68 12.74
CA THR A 282 12.60 19.46 12.04
C THR A 282 13.85 19.77 12.84
N GLN A 283 13.73 19.81 14.18
CA GLN A 283 14.88 19.96 15.08
C GLN A 283 15.62 18.64 15.30
N ARG A 284 15.29 17.58 14.54
CA ARG A 284 15.80 16.22 14.68
C ARG A 284 15.61 15.68 16.11
N THR A 285 14.48 16.04 16.72
CA THR A 285 14.00 15.51 18.00
C THR A 285 12.82 14.58 17.78
N CYS A 286 12.57 13.64 18.70
CA CYS A 286 11.43 12.72 18.59
C CYS A 286 10.21 13.29 19.32
N VAL A 287 9.10 13.41 18.59
CA VAL A 287 7.76 13.72 19.09
C VAL A 287 7.03 12.40 19.37
N THR A 288 6.57 12.23 20.62
CA THR A 288 5.84 11.03 21.05
C THR A 288 4.37 11.29 21.40
N ASP A 289 3.99 12.56 21.57
CA ASP A 289 2.59 12.97 21.64
C ASP A 289 1.93 12.87 20.25
N ASN A 290 0.86 12.07 20.16
CA ASN A 290 0.12 11.88 18.91
C ASN A 290 -0.58 13.13 18.38
N LYS A 291 -0.84 14.10 19.26
CA LYS A 291 -1.41 15.41 18.92
C LYS A 291 -0.34 16.50 18.82
N GLY A 292 0.91 16.18 19.15
CA GLY A 292 2.03 17.09 18.99
C GLY A 292 2.23 17.51 17.53
N ASN A 293 2.90 18.62 17.29
CA ASN A 293 3.16 19.09 15.94
C ASN A 293 4.46 18.46 15.40
N SER A 294 4.39 17.90 14.20
CA SER A 294 5.56 17.53 13.40
C SER A 294 5.67 18.50 12.23
N THR A 295 6.90 18.91 11.93
CA THR A 295 7.19 19.71 10.76
C THR A 295 8.09 18.88 9.85
N GLU A 296 7.87 18.99 8.54
CA GLU A 296 8.66 18.30 7.52
C GLU A 296 9.04 19.31 6.45
N TYR A 297 10.25 19.16 5.89
CA TYR A 297 10.73 19.96 4.76
C TYR A 297 10.87 19.08 3.52
N ILE A 298 10.37 19.56 2.40
CA ILE A 298 10.50 18.94 1.08
C ILE A 298 10.93 20.03 0.12
N ASP A 299 12.17 19.96 -0.37
CA ASP A 299 12.79 21.10 -1.06
C ASP A 299 12.67 22.36 -0.20
N ASP A 300 12.14 23.45 -0.76
CA ASP A 300 11.87 24.72 -0.07
C ASP A 300 10.50 24.75 0.63
N PHE A 301 9.73 23.67 0.58
CA PHE A 301 8.38 23.61 1.14
C PHE A 301 8.36 23.09 2.58
N ILE A 302 7.49 23.66 3.39
CA ILE A 302 7.29 23.32 4.80
C ILE A 302 5.89 22.74 5.04
N PHE A 303 5.80 21.63 5.79
CA PHE A 303 4.54 20.99 6.13
C PHE A 303 4.42 20.80 7.63
N HIS A 304 3.36 21.33 8.22
CA HIS A 304 3.02 21.19 9.63
C HIS A 304 1.82 20.26 9.79
N ASN A 305 2.04 19.12 10.46
CA ASN A 305 1.05 18.08 10.62
C ASN A 305 1.05 17.53 12.04
N PRO A 306 -0.11 17.13 12.61
CA PRO A 306 -0.13 16.37 13.85
C PRO A 306 0.77 15.13 13.74
N ALA A 307 1.59 14.84 14.74
CA ALA A 307 2.59 13.77 14.65
C ALA A 307 1.96 12.38 14.41
N GLY A 308 0.74 12.18 14.91
CA GLY A 308 -0.06 10.99 14.68
C GLY A 308 -0.59 10.85 13.24
N SER A 309 -0.75 11.95 12.50
CA SER A 309 -1.33 11.93 11.15
C SER A 309 -0.40 11.25 10.14
N PHE A 310 -0.97 10.92 8.99
CA PHE A 310 -0.19 10.42 7.86
C PHE A 310 0.63 11.56 7.25
N PHE A 311 1.87 11.24 6.92
CA PHE A 311 2.76 11.97 6.03
C PHE A 311 3.84 10.97 5.62
N GLN A 312 4.49 11.19 4.48
CA GLN A 312 5.46 10.25 3.93
C GLN A 312 6.60 9.99 4.94
N ASN A 313 6.98 8.72 5.13
CA ASN A 313 7.89 8.31 6.20
C ASN A 313 9.37 8.30 5.76
N ASN A 314 9.64 8.51 4.48
CA ASN A 314 10.97 8.60 3.91
C ASN A 314 11.12 9.96 3.22
N ASN A 315 11.61 10.95 3.96
CA ASN A 315 11.78 12.29 3.39
C ASN A 315 12.91 12.35 2.36
N SER A 316 13.88 11.44 2.44
CA SER A 316 15.07 11.51 1.60
C SER A 316 14.75 11.30 0.11
N ILE A 317 13.74 10.48 -0.22
CA ILE A 317 13.34 10.25 -1.61
C ILE A 317 12.34 11.29 -2.14
N LEU A 318 11.66 12.05 -1.25
CA LEU A 318 10.60 12.99 -1.64
C LEU A 318 11.03 14.00 -2.71
N PRO A 319 12.21 14.66 -2.62
CA PRO A 319 12.69 15.56 -3.68
C PRO A 319 12.75 14.89 -5.06
N LYS A 320 13.31 13.67 -5.16
CA LYS A 320 13.38 12.93 -6.42
C LYS A 320 11.99 12.56 -6.94
N PHE A 321 11.10 12.23 -6.03
CA PHE A 321 9.74 11.79 -6.34
C PHE A 321 8.85 12.95 -6.81
N THR A 322 8.83 14.07 -6.09
CA THR A 322 8.09 15.28 -6.48
C THR A 322 8.67 15.90 -7.75
N ASP A 323 10.00 15.86 -7.93
CA ASP A 323 10.64 16.33 -9.15
C ASP A 323 10.27 15.49 -10.38
N TYR A 324 10.23 14.16 -10.25
CA TYR A 324 9.75 13.31 -11.34
C TYR A 324 8.31 13.66 -11.72
N ILE A 325 7.41 13.84 -10.75
CA ILE A 325 6.03 14.22 -11.02
C ILE A 325 5.98 15.61 -11.68
N ARG A 326 6.73 16.59 -11.17
CA ARG A 326 6.85 17.95 -11.74
C ARG A 326 7.26 17.92 -13.21
N GLN A 327 8.18 17.04 -13.59
CA GLN A 327 8.67 16.90 -14.96
C GLN A 327 7.67 16.22 -15.90
N HIS A 328 6.75 15.39 -15.40
CA HIS A 328 5.85 14.57 -16.22
C HIS A 328 4.36 14.91 -16.06
N ILE A 329 4.00 15.81 -15.13
CA ILE A 329 2.60 16.16 -14.88
C ILE A 329 1.97 16.98 -16.02
N LEU A 330 2.79 17.73 -16.76
CA LEU A 330 2.39 18.39 -17.99
C LEU A 330 2.89 17.57 -19.19
N PRO A 331 2.16 17.56 -20.33
CA PRO A 331 2.64 16.92 -21.54
C PRO A 331 4.01 17.49 -21.97
N PRO A 332 4.91 16.66 -22.53
CA PRO A 332 6.15 17.17 -23.11
C PRO A 332 5.81 18.21 -24.20
N SER A 333 6.57 19.30 -24.25
CA SER A 333 6.42 20.33 -25.27
C SER A 333 6.74 19.73 -26.65
N THR A 334 5.72 19.33 -27.40
CA THR A 334 5.89 18.97 -28.81
C THR A 334 6.23 20.23 -29.62
N ALA A 335 6.95 20.05 -30.72
CA ALA A 335 7.35 21.14 -31.59
C ALA A 335 6.11 21.89 -32.14
N ALA A 336 6.12 23.21 -31.95
CA ALA A 336 5.37 24.34 -32.54
C ALA A 336 3.96 24.22 -33.17
N ASP A 337 3.51 23.08 -33.72
CA ASP A 337 2.40 23.07 -34.70
C ASP A 337 1.15 22.26 -34.31
N GLU A 338 1.08 21.66 -33.12
CA GLU A 338 -0.15 21.03 -32.60
C GLU A 338 -0.72 21.85 -31.43
N PRO A 339 -2.01 22.26 -31.45
CA PRO A 339 -2.67 22.89 -30.31
C PRO A 339 -2.91 21.84 -29.22
N SER A 340 -1.84 21.41 -28.55
CA SER A 340 -1.95 20.62 -27.33
C SER A 340 -2.75 21.43 -26.32
N PRO A 341 -3.80 20.86 -25.69
CA PRO A 341 -4.54 21.58 -24.69
C PRO A 341 -3.60 22.04 -23.58
N LYS A 342 -3.60 23.36 -23.33
CA LYS A 342 -2.83 23.95 -22.25
C LYS A 342 -3.50 23.56 -20.95
N ILE A 343 -2.95 22.56 -20.27
CA ILE A 343 -3.36 22.22 -18.92
C ILE A 343 -3.05 23.43 -18.03
N LYS A 344 -4.11 24.03 -17.45
CA LYS A 344 -4.04 25.19 -16.57
C LYS A 344 -4.35 24.85 -15.13
N ASN A 345 -5.02 23.73 -14.88
CA ASN A 345 -5.56 23.38 -13.56
C ASN A 345 -5.06 22.02 -13.08
N LEU A 346 -4.95 21.90 -11.76
CA LEU A 346 -4.65 20.67 -11.02
C LEU A 346 -5.80 20.34 -10.09
N ILE A 347 -6.23 19.08 -10.12
CA ILE A 347 -7.03 18.46 -9.06
C ILE A 347 -6.18 17.37 -8.42
N ASP A 348 -5.96 17.46 -7.12
CA ASP A 348 -5.22 16.48 -6.32
C ASP A 348 -6.25 15.71 -5.47
N ALA A 349 -6.64 14.53 -5.93
CA ALA A 349 -7.58 13.67 -5.22
C ALA A 349 -6.84 12.79 -4.21
N TYR A 350 -7.40 12.68 -3.01
CA TYR A 350 -6.75 12.08 -1.82
C TYR A 350 -5.54 12.91 -1.34
N SER A 351 -5.67 14.24 -1.40
CA SER A 351 -4.55 15.18 -1.19
C SER A 351 -3.91 15.13 0.21
N GLY A 352 -4.59 14.53 1.19
CA GLY A 352 -4.15 14.51 2.58
C GLY A 352 -3.85 15.93 3.11
N SER A 353 -2.60 16.16 3.49
CA SER A 353 -2.12 17.46 3.98
C SER A 353 -1.63 18.40 2.87
N GLY A 354 -1.95 18.11 1.61
CA GLY A 354 -1.70 18.96 0.44
C GLY A 354 -0.31 18.81 -0.19
N LEU A 355 0.32 17.64 -0.10
CA LEU A 355 1.69 17.43 -0.63
C LEU A 355 1.80 17.85 -2.11
N PHE A 356 1.03 17.22 -3.00
CA PHE A 356 1.10 17.50 -4.43
C PHE A 356 0.48 18.84 -4.77
N THR A 357 -0.69 19.15 -4.21
CA THR A 357 -1.34 20.46 -4.40
C THR A 357 -0.37 21.62 -4.16
N ILE A 358 0.36 21.63 -3.03
CA ILE A 358 1.26 22.72 -2.67
C ILE A 358 2.52 22.71 -3.53
N THR A 359 3.18 21.55 -3.65
CA THR A 359 4.48 21.45 -4.34
C THR A 359 4.40 21.62 -5.86
N LEU A 360 3.23 21.40 -6.46
CA LEU A 360 3.02 21.49 -7.90
C LEU A 360 2.22 22.73 -8.31
N SER A 361 1.57 23.44 -7.37
CA SER A 361 0.70 24.59 -7.64
C SER A 361 1.31 25.64 -8.58
N SER A 362 2.61 25.91 -8.47
CA SER A 362 3.30 26.93 -9.27
C SER A 362 3.41 26.60 -10.75
N LEU A 363 3.18 25.34 -11.16
CA LEU A 363 3.19 24.93 -12.56
C LEU A 363 1.90 25.33 -13.30
N PHE A 364 0.86 25.70 -12.56
CA PHE A 364 -0.49 25.88 -13.07
C PHE A 364 -0.87 27.35 -13.04
N SER A 365 -1.26 27.89 -14.20
CA SER A 365 -1.70 29.28 -14.34
C SER A 365 -3.14 29.52 -13.88
N GLY A 366 -3.93 28.45 -13.76
CA GLY A 366 -5.29 28.47 -13.23
C GLY A 366 -5.29 28.14 -11.74
N HIS A 367 -5.95 27.04 -11.37
CA HIS A 367 -6.14 26.65 -9.97
C HIS A 367 -5.57 25.26 -9.66
N ALA A 368 -5.11 25.07 -8.43
CA ALA A 368 -4.73 23.79 -7.87
C ALA A 368 -5.63 23.48 -6.66
N THR A 369 -6.43 22.43 -6.74
CA THR A 369 -7.36 22.06 -5.65
C THR A 369 -7.06 20.67 -5.10
N GLY A 370 -6.78 20.61 -3.80
CA GLY A 370 -6.60 19.37 -3.06
C GLY A 370 -7.89 18.91 -2.38
N ILE A 371 -8.24 17.63 -2.52
CA ILE A 371 -9.51 17.10 -2.03
C ILE A 371 -9.25 15.82 -1.24
N ASP A 372 -9.81 15.75 -0.04
CA ASP A 372 -9.68 14.61 0.86
C ASP A 372 -10.92 14.51 1.75
N ILE A 373 -11.28 13.30 2.16
CA ILE A 373 -12.41 13.08 3.08
C ILE A 373 -12.08 13.50 4.51
N ALA A 374 -10.80 13.53 4.88
CA ALA A 374 -10.35 13.85 6.22
C ALA A 374 -10.27 15.37 6.43
N GLU A 375 -11.32 15.95 7.02
CA GLU A 375 -11.39 17.38 7.38
C GLU A 375 -10.15 17.88 8.13
N GLY A 376 -9.62 17.07 9.06
CA GLY A 376 -8.40 17.40 9.81
C GLY A 376 -7.16 17.54 8.92
N SER A 377 -7.04 16.69 7.88
CA SER A 377 -5.95 16.77 6.90
C SER A 377 -6.10 18.01 6.03
N ILE A 378 -7.31 18.33 5.59
CA ILE A 378 -7.62 19.54 4.81
C ILE A 378 -7.35 20.83 5.59
N ALA A 379 -7.67 20.85 6.89
CA ALA A 379 -7.31 21.97 7.77
C ALA A 379 -5.78 22.13 7.91
N CYS A 380 -5.02 21.03 7.89
CA CYS A 380 -3.55 21.10 7.81
C CYS A 380 -3.10 21.59 6.44
N ALA A 381 -3.71 21.11 5.36
CA ALA A 381 -3.38 21.52 3.99
C ALA A 381 -3.53 23.03 3.76
N ARG A 382 -4.62 23.65 4.25
CA ARG A 382 -4.80 25.11 4.20
C ARG A 382 -3.71 25.86 4.96
N ARG A 383 -3.36 25.40 6.16
CA ARG A 383 -2.26 26.00 6.96
C ARG A 383 -0.91 25.83 6.28
N ASN A 384 -0.66 24.67 5.66
CA ASN A 384 0.57 24.40 4.92
C ASN A 384 0.64 25.28 3.67
N ALA A 385 -0.45 25.46 2.93
CA ALA A 385 -0.48 26.37 1.79
C ALA A 385 -0.12 27.81 2.20
N ALA A 386 -0.72 28.30 3.28
CA ALA A 386 -0.38 29.62 3.85
C ALA A 386 1.10 29.70 4.28
N ALA A 387 1.63 28.66 4.94
CA ALA A 387 3.03 28.60 5.36
C ALA A 387 4.02 28.60 4.19
N ASN A 388 3.58 28.17 3.01
CA ASN A 388 4.36 28.16 1.77
C ASN A 388 4.02 29.34 0.83
N GLY A 389 3.31 30.37 1.32
CA GLY A 389 2.97 31.55 0.54
C GLY A 389 2.06 31.26 -0.66
N ARG A 390 1.21 30.22 -0.59
CA ARG A 390 0.28 29.85 -1.66
C ARG A 390 -1.09 30.51 -1.42
N PRO A 391 -1.52 31.45 -2.28
CA PRO A 391 -2.74 32.21 -2.05
C PRO A 391 -3.98 31.35 -2.33
N GLU A 392 -5.07 31.59 -1.61
CA GLU A 392 -6.35 30.87 -1.80
C GLU A 392 -6.95 31.08 -3.20
N SER A 393 -6.58 32.17 -3.89
CA SER A 393 -6.97 32.41 -5.28
C SER A 393 -6.38 31.39 -6.26
N GLN A 394 -5.25 30.75 -5.91
CA GLN A 394 -4.58 29.75 -6.73
C GLN A 394 -4.70 28.35 -6.13
N THR A 395 -4.54 28.20 -4.81
CA THR A 395 -4.57 26.90 -4.12
C THR A 395 -5.76 26.78 -3.19
N ASN A 396 -6.66 25.82 -3.47
CA ASN A 396 -7.85 25.58 -2.65
C ASN A 396 -7.85 24.15 -2.09
N PHE A 397 -8.60 23.93 -1.00
CA PHE A 397 -8.75 22.60 -0.39
C PHE A 397 -10.18 22.33 0.03
N ILE A 398 -10.69 21.16 -0.33
CA ILE A 398 -12.08 20.76 -0.08
C ILE A 398 -12.11 19.46 0.72
N ALA A 399 -12.86 19.48 1.83
CA ALA A 399 -13.16 18.27 2.58
C ALA A 399 -14.43 17.63 2.00
N ALA A 400 -14.27 16.58 1.20
CA ALA A 400 -15.37 15.93 0.51
C ALA A 400 -15.05 14.46 0.21
N ASP A 401 -16.12 13.67 0.05
CA ASP A 401 -16.01 12.35 -0.56
C ASP A 401 -15.61 12.48 -2.04
N ALA A 402 -14.84 11.52 -2.54
CA ALA A 402 -14.37 11.48 -3.91
C ALA A 402 -15.54 11.41 -4.94
N ALA A 403 -16.73 10.96 -4.54
CA ALA A 403 -17.95 11.02 -5.37
C ALA A 403 -18.64 12.41 -5.37
N GLU A 404 -18.38 13.24 -4.37
CA GLU A 404 -18.84 14.63 -4.32
C GLU A 404 -17.81 15.58 -4.99
N LEU A 405 -16.58 15.10 -5.24
CA LEU A 405 -15.54 15.76 -6.02
C LEU A 405 -16.09 16.33 -7.33
N PHE A 406 -16.60 15.46 -8.20
CA PHE A 406 -17.01 15.87 -9.53
C PHE A 406 -18.28 16.72 -9.50
N LYS A 407 -19.16 16.56 -8.51
CA LYS A 407 -20.34 17.44 -8.38
C LYS A 407 -19.93 18.88 -8.04
N SER A 408 -18.97 19.05 -7.15
CA SER A 408 -18.50 20.38 -6.71
C SER A 408 -17.57 21.06 -7.73
N VAL A 409 -16.83 20.27 -8.51
CA VAL A 409 -15.84 20.78 -9.48
C VAL A 409 -16.40 20.93 -10.90
N VAL A 410 -17.24 20.00 -11.36
CA VAL A 410 -17.78 19.98 -12.75
C VAL A 410 -18.97 20.94 -12.92
N GLY A 411 -19.67 21.30 -11.84
CA GLY A 411 -20.84 22.17 -11.91
C GLY A 411 -20.57 23.67 -12.06
N ASN A 412 -19.31 24.12 -11.94
CA ASN A 412 -18.97 25.53 -11.76
C ASN A 412 -18.13 26.16 -12.90
N ASP A 413 -17.98 25.51 -14.06
CA ASP A 413 -17.18 25.95 -15.23
C ASP A 413 -15.68 26.26 -14.96
N GLN A 414 -15.23 26.23 -13.70
CA GLN A 414 -13.88 26.60 -13.28
C GLN A 414 -12.81 25.59 -13.73
N TYR A 415 -13.18 24.31 -13.85
CA TYR A 415 -12.26 23.22 -14.19
C TYR A 415 -12.72 22.53 -15.47
N SER A 416 -12.40 23.12 -16.63
CA SER A 416 -12.57 22.44 -17.92
C SER A 416 -11.74 21.16 -17.93
N ALA A 417 -12.36 20.05 -18.33
CA ALA A 417 -11.70 18.75 -18.42
C ALA A 417 -10.47 18.78 -19.34
N ASP A 418 -10.56 19.51 -20.45
CA ASP A 418 -9.47 19.66 -21.42
C ASP A 418 -8.28 20.43 -20.86
N GLU A 419 -8.49 21.27 -19.85
CA GLU A 419 -7.44 22.12 -19.25
C GLU A 419 -6.99 21.61 -17.88
N THR A 420 -7.35 20.38 -17.51
CA THR A 420 -7.14 19.86 -16.15
C THR A 420 -6.34 18.57 -16.13
N VAL A 421 -5.38 18.49 -15.21
CA VAL A 421 -4.74 17.24 -14.80
C VAL A 421 -5.26 16.80 -13.43
N VAL A 422 -5.45 15.50 -13.26
CA VAL A 422 -5.81 14.91 -11.97
C VAL A 422 -4.64 14.09 -11.43
N VAL A 423 -4.16 14.43 -10.23
CA VAL A 423 -3.26 13.57 -9.45
C VAL A 423 -4.12 12.68 -8.55
N LEU A 424 -3.82 11.38 -8.52
CA LEU A 424 -4.48 10.40 -7.66
C LEU A 424 -3.44 9.80 -6.72
N ASP A 425 -3.66 9.85 -5.40
CA ASP A 425 -2.89 9.11 -4.39
C ASP A 425 -3.81 8.32 -3.44
N PRO A 426 -4.56 7.33 -3.94
CA PRO A 426 -5.57 6.62 -3.17
C PRO A 426 -4.95 5.73 -2.07
N PRO A 427 -5.75 5.32 -1.07
CA PRO A 427 -5.32 4.32 -0.09
C PRO A 427 -4.96 2.99 -0.74
N ARG A 428 -4.34 2.06 0.01
CA ARG A 428 -3.89 0.73 -0.45
C ARG A 428 -4.94 -0.14 -1.17
N LYS A 429 -6.23 0.16 -1.04
CA LYS A 429 -7.34 -0.53 -1.72
C LYS A 429 -7.59 -0.02 -3.16
N GLY A 430 -6.89 1.04 -3.57
CA GLY A 430 -7.13 1.78 -4.81
C GLY A 430 -8.37 2.68 -4.75
N CYS A 431 -8.77 3.16 -5.92
CA CYS A 431 -10.02 3.87 -6.15
C CYS A 431 -11.20 2.89 -6.16
N ASP A 432 -12.38 3.38 -5.75
CA ASP A 432 -13.61 2.62 -5.96
C ASP A 432 -14.18 2.83 -7.38
N ALA A 433 -15.06 1.92 -7.80
CA ALA A 433 -15.64 1.95 -9.14
C ALA A 433 -16.50 3.21 -9.40
N SER A 434 -17.13 3.77 -8.37
CA SER A 434 -17.92 5.00 -8.50
C SER A 434 -17.02 6.18 -8.83
N PHE A 435 -15.90 6.32 -8.12
CA PHE A 435 -14.90 7.35 -8.36
C PHE A 435 -14.32 7.25 -9.77
N LEU A 436 -13.88 6.05 -10.19
CA LEU A 436 -13.30 5.85 -11.52
C LEU A 436 -14.32 6.15 -12.62
N SER A 437 -15.58 5.75 -12.45
CA SER A 437 -16.65 6.06 -13.40
C SER A 437 -16.86 7.56 -13.54
N GLN A 438 -16.83 8.30 -12.43
CA GLN A 438 -16.98 9.76 -12.45
C GLN A 438 -15.74 10.46 -13.04
N LEU A 439 -14.54 9.94 -12.77
CA LEU A 439 -13.29 10.44 -13.35
C LEU A 439 -13.26 10.25 -14.87
N MET A 440 -13.70 9.09 -15.37
CA MET A 440 -13.80 8.85 -16.82
C MET A 440 -14.91 9.69 -17.47
N ARG A 441 -16.02 9.94 -16.75
CA ARG A 441 -17.08 10.84 -17.20
C ARG A 441 -16.64 12.30 -17.24
N TYR A 442 -15.87 12.75 -16.25
CA TYR A 442 -15.26 14.08 -16.27
C TYR A 442 -14.22 14.18 -17.37
N GLY A 443 -13.40 13.14 -17.54
CA GLY A 443 -12.45 13.03 -18.64
C GLY A 443 -11.35 14.08 -18.60
N PRO A 444 -10.61 14.28 -17.50
CA PRO A 444 -9.49 15.22 -17.48
C PRO A 444 -8.47 14.90 -18.57
N ARG A 445 -7.76 15.91 -19.08
CA ARG A 445 -6.80 15.72 -20.16
C ARG A 445 -5.70 14.73 -19.80
N ARG A 446 -5.29 14.72 -18.54
CA ARG A 446 -4.15 13.94 -18.04
C ARG A 446 -4.43 13.43 -16.64
N ILE A 447 -3.88 12.25 -16.33
CA ILE A 447 -3.93 11.66 -14.99
C ILE A 447 -2.52 11.28 -14.57
N VAL A 448 -2.11 11.66 -13.36
CA VAL A 448 -0.93 11.12 -12.69
C VAL A 448 -1.41 10.25 -11.53
N TYR A 449 -1.22 8.93 -11.65
CA TYR A 449 -1.63 7.98 -10.63
C TYR A 449 -0.42 7.56 -9.80
N VAL A 450 -0.41 7.93 -8.53
CA VAL A 450 0.53 7.50 -7.48
C VAL A 450 -0.09 6.37 -6.65
N SER A 451 0.68 5.34 -6.30
CA SER A 451 0.17 4.28 -5.43
C SER A 451 1.23 3.57 -4.62
N CYS A 452 0.95 3.30 -3.35
CA CYS A 452 1.72 2.38 -2.50
C CYS A 452 1.30 0.90 -2.68
N ASN A 453 0.32 0.60 -3.55
CA ASN A 453 -0.06 -0.75 -3.93
C ASN A 453 -0.23 -0.86 -5.45
N VAL A 454 0.84 -1.26 -6.11
CA VAL A 454 0.90 -1.34 -7.58
C VAL A 454 -0.08 -2.36 -8.18
N HIS A 455 -0.55 -3.34 -7.40
CA HIS A 455 -1.54 -4.33 -7.87
C HIS A 455 -2.94 -3.71 -8.00
N THR A 456 -3.38 -2.91 -7.02
CA THR A 456 -4.63 -2.15 -7.16
C THR A 456 -4.50 -1.00 -8.15
N GLN A 457 -3.32 -0.38 -8.26
CA GLN A 457 -3.03 0.60 -9.31
C GLN A 457 -3.21 0.01 -10.70
N ALA A 458 -2.64 -1.19 -10.95
CA ALA A 458 -2.78 -1.90 -12.22
C ALA A 458 -4.24 -2.16 -12.56
N ARG A 459 -5.05 -2.65 -11.60
CA ARG A 459 -6.50 -2.86 -11.76
C ARG A 459 -7.22 -1.56 -12.17
N ASP A 460 -6.96 -0.48 -11.43
CA ASP A 460 -7.65 0.80 -11.64
C ASP A 460 -7.28 1.42 -12.99
N ILE A 461 -6.00 1.40 -13.34
CA ILE A 461 -5.50 1.86 -14.64
C ILE A 461 -6.06 1.01 -15.77
N GLY A 462 -6.18 -0.31 -15.58
CA GLY A 462 -6.88 -1.17 -16.52
C GLY A 462 -8.28 -0.67 -16.86
N CYS A 463 -9.02 -0.20 -15.85
CA CYS A 463 -10.35 0.37 -16.05
C CYS A 463 -10.32 1.71 -16.81
N LEU A 464 -9.37 2.59 -16.49
CA LEU A 464 -9.16 3.86 -17.18
C LEU A 464 -8.79 3.67 -18.66
N VAL A 465 -7.91 2.70 -18.96
CA VAL A 465 -7.50 2.40 -20.33
C VAL A 465 -8.64 1.81 -21.14
N ARG A 466 -9.44 0.90 -20.55
CA ARG A 466 -10.64 0.35 -21.20
C ARG A 466 -11.79 1.35 -21.32
N GLY A 467 -11.83 2.39 -20.48
CA GLY A 467 -12.96 3.32 -20.39
C GLY A 467 -14.18 2.74 -19.69
N SER A 468 -14.01 1.72 -18.84
CA SER A 468 -15.11 1.00 -18.18
C SER A 468 -14.68 0.36 -16.86
N THR A 469 -15.58 0.34 -15.88
CA THR A 469 -15.42 -0.34 -14.59
C THR A 469 -16.08 -1.72 -14.53
N SER A 470 -16.56 -2.26 -15.66
CA SER A 470 -17.27 -3.55 -15.71
C SER A 470 -16.48 -4.71 -15.11
N THR A 471 -15.15 -4.65 -15.18
CA THR A 471 -14.24 -5.65 -14.59
C THR A 471 -14.10 -5.55 -13.07
N MET A 472 -14.64 -4.51 -12.43
CA MET A 472 -14.65 -4.33 -10.98
C MET A 472 -15.95 -4.82 -10.33
N GLU A 473 -17.01 -5.12 -11.10
CA GLU A 473 -18.31 -5.46 -10.55
C GLU A 473 -18.38 -6.93 -10.09
N THR A 474 -18.30 -7.13 -8.78
CA THR A 474 -18.55 -8.42 -8.14
C THR A 474 -20.06 -8.63 -7.93
N GLY A 475 -20.76 -9.19 -8.92
CA GLY A 475 -21.97 -10.01 -8.75
C GLY A 475 -23.15 -9.50 -7.87
N ASP A 476 -23.33 -8.21 -7.64
CA ASP A 476 -24.49 -7.65 -6.92
C ASP A 476 -24.64 -6.13 -7.22
N SER A 477 -25.02 -5.81 -8.47
CA SER A 477 -25.58 -4.51 -8.84
C SER A 477 -26.44 -4.69 -10.08
N ASP A 478 -27.66 -4.17 -10.04
CA ASP A 478 -28.69 -4.27 -11.08
C ASP A 478 -28.17 -3.86 -12.47
N GLY A 479 -27.55 -4.78 -13.23
CA GLY A 479 -27.44 -4.86 -14.69
C GLY A 479 -27.06 -3.59 -15.49
N LYS A 480 -26.71 -2.49 -14.85
CA LYS A 480 -26.40 -1.20 -15.46
C LYS A 480 -24.90 -1.06 -15.47
N SER A 481 -24.27 -1.80 -16.39
CA SER A 481 -22.95 -1.46 -16.91
C SER A 481 -22.88 0.06 -17.07
N ALA A 482 -22.04 0.73 -16.28
CA ALA A 482 -21.83 2.16 -16.43
C ALA A 482 -21.39 2.42 -17.88
N ALA A 483 -22.18 3.21 -18.60
CA ALA A 483 -21.93 3.58 -19.98
C ALA A 483 -20.51 4.16 -20.12
N GLY A 484 -19.81 3.80 -21.21
CA GLY A 484 -18.40 4.11 -21.41
C GLY A 484 -18.07 5.59 -21.21
N GLY A 485 -16.97 5.84 -20.49
CA GLY A 485 -16.40 7.18 -20.31
C GLY A 485 -15.16 7.39 -21.19
N SER A 486 -14.44 8.48 -20.93
CA SER A 486 -13.16 8.75 -21.58
C SER A 486 -12.18 7.59 -21.37
N ARG A 487 -11.46 7.23 -22.43
CA ARG A 487 -10.36 6.26 -22.37
C ARG A 487 -9.03 6.96 -22.18
N TYR A 488 -8.07 6.22 -21.67
CA TYR A 488 -6.71 6.72 -21.45
C TYR A 488 -5.68 5.78 -22.08
N GLU A 489 -4.56 6.35 -22.47
CA GLU A 489 -3.34 5.62 -22.79
C GLU A 489 -2.29 5.89 -21.71
N MET A 490 -1.44 4.90 -21.43
CA MET A 490 -0.36 5.04 -20.47
C MET A 490 0.90 5.58 -21.16
N GLU A 491 1.34 6.76 -20.77
CA GLU A 491 2.57 7.37 -21.28
C GLU A 491 3.82 6.79 -20.62
N SER A 492 3.79 6.64 -19.29
CA SER A 492 4.93 6.11 -18.54
C SER A 492 4.48 5.40 -17.26
N LEU A 493 5.32 4.47 -16.79
CA LEU A 493 5.10 3.73 -15.56
C LEU A 493 6.45 3.31 -14.95
N ARG A 494 6.63 3.55 -13.65
CA ARG A 494 7.80 3.07 -12.89
C ARG A 494 7.55 3.00 -11.39
N GLY A 495 8.48 2.36 -10.67
CA GLY A 495 8.51 2.30 -9.22
C GLY A 495 9.43 3.34 -8.57
N PHE A 496 9.19 3.63 -7.30
CA PHE A 496 10.03 4.39 -6.38
C PHE A 496 10.22 3.61 -5.10
N ASP A 497 11.44 3.62 -4.58
CA ASP A 497 11.76 2.90 -3.35
C ASP A 497 11.61 3.79 -2.11
N PHE A 498 10.39 4.00 -1.61
CA PHE A 498 10.22 4.70 -0.32
C PHE A 498 10.64 3.84 0.87
N PHE A 499 10.71 2.53 0.71
CA PHE A 499 10.97 1.60 1.79
C PHE A 499 12.09 0.61 1.43
N PRO A 500 13.35 1.09 1.39
CA PRO A 500 14.51 0.22 1.24
C PRO A 500 14.49 -0.93 2.24
N GLN A 501 15.12 -2.06 1.89
CA GLN A 501 15.14 -3.28 2.70
C GLN A 501 13.78 -4.01 2.79
N SER A 502 12.75 -3.56 2.07
CA SER A 502 11.43 -4.20 2.03
C SER A 502 10.90 -4.39 0.60
N ALA A 503 9.88 -5.22 0.44
CA ALA A 503 9.21 -5.46 -0.86
C ALA A 503 8.29 -4.32 -1.33
N HIS A 504 8.02 -3.32 -0.49
CA HIS A 504 7.14 -2.22 -0.87
C HIS A 504 7.73 -1.38 -2.01
N VAL A 505 6.88 -1.02 -2.97
CA VAL A 505 7.22 -0.14 -4.09
C VAL A 505 6.08 0.84 -4.31
N GLU A 506 6.43 2.11 -4.47
CA GLU A 506 5.51 3.18 -4.83
C GLU A 506 5.49 3.33 -6.35
N GLY A 507 4.36 3.05 -6.99
CA GLY A 507 4.19 3.19 -8.43
C GLY A 507 3.74 4.58 -8.84
N VAL A 508 4.31 5.12 -9.91
CA VAL A 508 3.82 6.34 -10.58
C VAL A 508 3.52 5.99 -12.03
N ALA A 509 2.28 6.21 -12.44
CA ALA A 509 1.82 6.11 -13.81
C ALA A 509 1.36 7.48 -14.32
N VAL A 510 1.67 7.79 -15.57
CA VAL A 510 1.19 8.99 -16.25
C VAL A 510 0.32 8.56 -17.42
N LEU A 511 -0.90 9.09 -17.51
CA LEU A 511 -1.89 8.71 -18.51
C LEU A 511 -2.43 9.93 -19.25
N ASN A 512 -2.64 9.78 -20.55
CA ASN A 512 -3.24 10.79 -21.41
C ASN A 512 -4.63 10.34 -21.84
N ARG A 513 -5.58 11.28 -21.87
CA ARG A 513 -6.89 10.99 -22.42
C ARG A 513 -6.78 10.76 -23.92
N VAL A 514 -7.35 9.66 -24.41
CA VAL A 514 -7.48 9.37 -25.84
C VAL A 514 -8.64 10.20 -26.36
N ASP A 515 -8.37 11.16 -27.25
CA ASP A 515 -9.44 11.88 -27.93
C ASP A 515 -10.14 10.90 -28.88
N SER A 516 -11.48 10.87 -28.82
CA SER A 516 -12.25 10.09 -29.79
C SER A 516 -12.11 10.76 -31.15
N ASP A 517 -11.45 10.11 -32.11
CA ASP A 517 -11.62 10.44 -33.52
C ASP A 517 -13.13 10.51 -33.80
N ALA A 518 -13.58 11.60 -34.42
CA ALA A 518 -14.93 11.69 -34.93
C ALA A 518 -15.15 10.55 -35.95
N ALA A 519 -15.81 9.47 -35.50
CA ALA A 519 -16.42 8.42 -36.31
C ALA A 519 -15.61 7.91 -37.52
N ALA A 520 -14.69 6.96 -37.30
CA ALA A 520 -14.47 5.90 -38.29
C ALA A 520 -15.61 4.87 -38.15
N ALA A 521 -16.78 5.18 -38.73
CA ALA A 521 -17.81 4.18 -38.94
C ALA A 521 -17.22 3.08 -39.85
N PRO A 522 -17.33 1.78 -39.49
CA PRO A 522 -16.92 0.72 -40.40
C PRO A 522 -17.79 0.84 -41.66
N ALA A 523 -17.16 1.06 -42.81
CA ALA A 523 -17.81 1.06 -44.10
C ALA A 523 -18.57 -0.27 -44.25
N ALA A 524 -19.89 -0.19 -44.44
CA ALA A 524 -20.70 -1.34 -44.76
C ALA A 524 -20.15 -2.00 -46.05
N PRO A 525 -20.06 -3.34 -46.11
CA PRO A 525 -19.57 -4.01 -47.30
C PRO A 525 -20.51 -3.72 -48.49
N PRO A 526 -19.98 -3.54 -49.71
CA PRO A 526 -20.80 -3.28 -50.89
C PRO A 526 -21.74 -4.46 -51.15
N SER A 527 -22.99 -4.10 -51.46
CA SER A 527 -24.15 -4.97 -51.73
C SER A 527 -23.95 -5.99 -52.83
#